data_AF-A0A1Q7M8S8-F1
#
_entry.id   AF-A0A1Q7M8S8-F1
#
_cell.length_a   1.000
_cell.length_b   1.000
_cell.length_c   1.000
_cell.angle_alpha   90.00
_cell.angle_beta   90.00
_cell.angle_gamma   90.00
#
_symmetry.space_group_name_H-M   'P 1'
#
loop_
_entity.id
_entity.type
_entity.pdbx_description
1 polymer ?
#
loop_
_entity_poly.entity_id
_entity_poly.type
_entity_poly.pdbx_seq_one_letter_code
_entity_poly.pdbx_strand_id
1 'polypeptide(L)'
;MRLTIEEYGPWVSKELDNQLRSTRSKAAKLVEEAKRAISEAESFYEDLAKKGDRDMATKKDAASYRAARLIGHGAHEAAARVKEAVIPNDTNWESLKIVKDNLSVASRSIRDLRDSTARELSGFYILDMRSFGGTLDRIAKSGERLASFLDGEGSKLQRARTMTGILESIKTARGELDERLAELGSVKKDLERLARSESELTSKVDQLEANSNLREVLEIERELRKESRAFRAETLAHLQRPLRRLADLAQRGEYPLGSDEREALSAFVKSPYKSFLSKSTGEYLTRILESMKKAIDSGKMEFKPKKTGRVLVQLNQLIGTTRLTEKQEKGRKLLTRRRELLRNAECKDMYEQRRGVLSKIDETKKEELEVRERMKSATSMTEAVNKRLIELLKLAETKTREYIGREVQLAGVSL
;
A
#
# COMPACT_ATOMS: atom_id res chain seq x y z
N MET A 1 -35.97 -4.19 -12.84
CA MET A 1 -35.66 -5.62 -12.59
C MET A 1 -34.50 -5.72 -11.61
N ARG A 2 -34.49 -6.66 -10.66
CA ARG A 2 -33.35 -6.88 -9.75
C ARG A 2 -32.54 -8.09 -10.22
N LEU A 3 -31.22 -7.95 -10.29
CA LEU A 3 -30.29 -9.03 -10.66
C LEU A 3 -29.12 -9.05 -9.68
N THR A 4 -28.55 -10.24 -9.46
CA THR A 4 -27.24 -10.38 -8.82
C THR A 4 -26.12 -10.09 -9.82
N ILE A 5 -24.90 -9.86 -9.31
CA ILE A 5 -23.70 -9.66 -10.15
C ILE A 5 -23.46 -10.86 -11.09
N GLU A 6 -23.76 -12.07 -10.63
CA GLU A 6 -23.56 -13.32 -11.36
C GLU A 6 -24.56 -13.48 -12.50
N GLU A 7 -25.80 -13.10 -12.27
CA GLU A 7 -26.87 -13.16 -13.27
C GLU A 7 -26.76 -12.03 -14.29
N TYR A 8 -26.21 -10.88 -13.87
CA TYR A 8 -26.11 -9.69 -14.70
C TYR A 8 -25.22 -9.87 -15.93
N GLY A 9 -24.05 -10.51 -15.78
CA GLY A 9 -23.15 -10.77 -16.90
C GLY A 9 -23.81 -11.54 -18.05
N PRO A 10 -24.30 -12.78 -17.81
CA PRO A 10 -25.01 -13.58 -18.80
C PRO A 10 -26.24 -12.87 -19.38
N TRP A 11 -26.99 -12.16 -18.54
CA TRP A 11 -28.17 -11.42 -18.98
C TRP A 11 -27.83 -10.27 -19.94
N VAL A 12 -26.85 -9.42 -19.59
CA VAL A 12 -26.41 -8.32 -20.46
C VAL A 12 -25.86 -8.86 -21.77
N SER A 13 -25.03 -9.91 -21.73
CA SER A 13 -24.49 -10.53 -22.95
C SER A 13 -25.62 -10.99 -23.88
N LYS A 14 -26.64 -11.66 -23.35
CA LYS A 14 -27.80 -12.12 -24.13
C LYS A 14 -28.60 -10.97 -24.73
N GLU A 15 -28.85 -9.91 -23.95
CA GLU A 15 -29.62 -8.76 -24.41
C GLU A 15 -28.84 -7.96 -25.47
N LEU A 16 -27.53 -7.77 -25.28
CA LEU A 16 -26.65 -7.17 -26.27
C LEU A 16 -26.62 -8.00 -27.56
N ASP A 17 -26.47 -9.33 -27.47
CA ASP A 17 -26.47 -10.18 -28.66
C ASP A 17 -27.77 -10.06 -29.45
N ASN A 18 -28.93 -10.03 -28.77
CA ASN A 18 -30.22 -9.85 -29.44
C ASN A 18 -30.31 -8.50 -30.17
N GLN A 19 -29.86 -7.40 -29.54
CA GLN A 19 -29.88 -6.07 -30.14
C GLN A 19 -28.84 -5.90 -31.27
N LEU A 20 -27.73 -6.62 -31.20
CA LEU A 20 -26.59 -6.47 -32.12
C LEU A 20 -26.60 -7.42 -33.30
N ARG A 21 -27.46 -8.45 -33.35
CA ARG A 21 -27.53 -9.44 -34.46
C ARG A 21 -27.56 -8.76 -35.84
N SER A 22 -28.47 -7.82 -36.04
CA SER A 22 -28.61 -7.11 -37.31
C SER A 22 -27.41 -6.20 -37.61
N THR A 23 -26.90 -5.49 -36.60
CA THR A 23 -25.72 -4.63 -36.70
C THR A 23 -24.44 -5.41 -37.01
N ARG A 24 -24.23 -6.58 -36.37
CA ARG A 24 -23.10 -7.48 -36.67
C ARG A 24 -23.20 -8.07 -38.07
N SER A 25 -24.41 -8.44 -38.52
CA SER A 25 -24.62 -8.91 -39.89
C SER A 25 -24.29 -7.84 -40.93
N LYS A 26 -24.72 -6.59 -40.71
CA LYS A 26 -24.36 -5.45 -41.57
C LYS A 26 -22.86 -5.16 -41.55
N ALA A 27 -22.24 -5.19 -40.37
CA ALA A 27 -20.78 -5.03 -40.24
C ALA A 27 -20.02 -6.10 -41.02
N ALA A 28 -20.42 -7.37 -40.92
CA ALA A 28 -19.82 -8.46 -41.68
C ALA A 28 -19.96 -8.23 -43.19
N LYS A 29 -21.13 -7.81 -43.67
CA LYS A 29 -21.33 -7.47 -45.09
C LYS A 29 -20.41 -6.35 -45.56
N LEU A 30 -20.24 -5.30 -44.77
CA LEU A 30 -19.35 -4.18 -45.11
C LEU A 30 -17.87 -4.60 -45.14
N VAL A 31 -17.45 -5.50 -44.24
CA VAL A 31 -16.11 -6.08 -44.27
C VAL A 31 -15.90 -6.93 -45.53
N GLU A 32 -16.87 -7.77 -45.89
CA GLU A 32 -16.78 -8.58 -47.12
C GLU A 32 -16.83 -7.72 -48.39
N GLU A 33 -17.63 -6.65 -48.42
CA GLU A 33 -17.61 -5.64 -49.50
C GLU A 33 -16.23 -4.98 -49.62
N ALA A 34 -15.61 -4.62 -48.49
CA ALA A 34 -14.26 -4.04 -48.47
C ALA A 34 -13.21 -5.04 -48.98
N LYS A 35 -13.24 -6.29 -48.52
CA LYS A 35 -12.34 -7.36 -49.01
C LYS A 35 -12.47 -7.55 -50.51
N ARG A 36 -13.71 -7.61 -51.01
CA ARG A 36 -13.98 -7.74 -52.43
C ARG A 36 -13.46 -6.54 -53.21
N ALA A 37 -13.68 -5.32 -52.73
CA ALA A 37 -13.17 -4.12 -53.38
C ALA A 37 -11.63 -4.08 -53.45
N ILE A 38 -10.95 -4.50 -52.38
CA ILE A 38 -9.48 -4.64 -52.35
C ILE A 38 -9.02 -5.71 -53.33
N SER A 39 -9.59 -6.92 -53.29
CA SER A 39 -9.18 -8.03 -54.16
C SER A 39 -9.42 -7.72 -55.65
N GLU A 40 -10.57 -7.14 -56.00
CA GLU A 40 -10.85 -6.68 -57.36
C GLU A 40 -9.87 -5.59 -57.81
N ALA A 41 -9.45 -4.71 -56.90
CA ALA A 41 -8.50 -3.66 -57.20
C ALA A 41 -7.08 -4.18 -57.39
N GLU A 42 -6.65 -5.10 -56.53
CA GLU A 42 -5.37 -5.79 -56.63
C GLU A 42 -5.25 -6.49 -57.98
N SER A 43 -6.23 -7.33 -58.34
CA SER A 43 -6.25 -8.02 -59.64
C SER A 43 -6.23 -7.04 -60.81
N PHE A 44 -7.05 -5.97 -60.76
CA PHE A 44 -7.09 -4.98 -61.83
C PHE A 44 -5.75 -4.25 -62.00
N TYR A 45 -5.14 -3.79 -60.90
CA TYR A 45 -3.87 -3.06 -60.97
C TYR A 45 -2.71 -3.99 -61.39
N GLU A 46 -2.69 -5.25 -60.96
CA GLU A 46 -1.70 -6.22 -61.44
C GLU A 46 -1.82 -6.49 -62.95
N ASP A 47 -3.05 -6.66 -63.45
CA ASP A 47 -3.28 -6.92 -64.87
C ASP A 47 -2.95 -5.69 -65.74
N LEU A 48 -3.24 -4.50 -65.23
CA LEU A 48 -2.85 -3.24 -65.85
C LEU A 48 -1.32 -3.05 -65.85
N ALA A 49 -0.65 -3.43 -64.78
CA ALA A 49 0.81 -3.40 -64.70
C ALA A 49 1.44 -4.33 -65.74
N LYS A 50 0.98 -5.59 -65.82
CA LYS A 50 1.38 -6.56 -66.86
C LYS A 50 1.08 -6.08 -68.27
N LYS A 51 0.01 -5.31 -68.47
CA LYS A 51 -0.32 -4.69 -69.77
C LYS A 51 0.69 -3.60 -70.11
N GLY A 52 1.04 -2.73 -69.15
CA GLY A 52 2.08 -1.72 -69.31
C GLY A 52 3.44 -2.33 -69.67
N ASP A 53 3.86 -3.38 -68.95
CA ASP A 53 5.13 -4.08 -69.18
C ASP A 53 5.19 -4.72 -70.57
N ARG A 54 4.07 -5.33 -71.02
CA ARG A 54 3.96 -5.89 -72.38
C ARG A 54 4.03 -4.81 -73.44
N ASP A 55 3.30 -3.71 -73.26
CA ASP A 55 3.29 -2.61 -74.24
C ASP A 55 4.64 -1.89 -74.31
N MET A 56 5.42 -1.85 -73.22
CA MET A 56 6.80 -1.39 -73.24
C MET A 56 7.72 -2.28 -74.09
N ALA A 57 7.49 -3.60 -74.11
CA ALA A 57 8.29 -4.54 -74.88
C ALA A 57 7.95 -4.52 -76.38
N THR A 58 6.71 -4.17 -76.75
CA THR A 58 6.22 -4.24 -78.14
C THR A 58 6.22 -2.90 -78.86
N LYS A 59 5.96 -1.78 -78.18
CA LYS A 59 5.83 -0.46 -78.82
C LYS A 59 7.20 0.18 -78.99
N LYS A 60 7.50 0.60 -80.23
CA LYS A 60 8.80 1.17 -80.62
C LYS A 60 8.82 2.70 -80.60
N ASP A 61 7.67 3.35 -80.58
CA ASP A 61 7.59 4.81 -80.55
C ASP A 61 7.79 5.37 -79.14
N ALA A 62 8.57 6.45 -79.03
CA ALA A 62 8.99 7.00 -77.75
C ALA A 62 7.83 7.57 -76.90
N ALA A 63 6.72 7.97 -77.52
CA ALA A 63 5.56 8.49 -76.82
C ALA A 63 4.76 7.34 -76.16
N SER A 64 4.44 6.29 -76.91
CA SER A 64 3.71 5.14 -76.40
C SER A 64 4.54 4.29 -75.45
N TYR A 65 5.87 4.21 -75.65
CA TYR A 65 6.77 3.56 -74.70
C TYR A 65 6.78 4.28 -73.35
N ARG A 66 6.90 5.62 -73.35
CA ARG A 66 6.84 6.43 -72.11
C ARG A 66 5.48 6.26 -71.42
N ALA A 67 4.39 6.30 -72.18
CA ALA A 67 3.05 6.07 -71.64
C ALA A 67 2.89 4.66 -71.06
N ALA A 68 3.41 3.63 -71.72
CA ALA A 68 3.39 2.24 -71.24
C ALA A 68 4.19 2.06 -69.94
N ARG A 69 5.36 2.72 -69.83
CA ARG A 69 6.17 2.73 -68.61
C ARG A 69 5.47 3.40 -67.45
N LEU A 70 4.86 4.55 -67.69
CA LEU A 70 4.15 5.32 -66.65
C LEU A 70 2.93 4.56 -66.13
N ILE A 71 2.10 3.99 -67.01
CA ILE A 71 0.93 3.21 -66.59
C ILE A 71 1.34 1.91 -65.89
N GLY A 72 2.38 1.23 -66.38
CA GLY A 72 2.91 0.02 -65.74
C GLY A 72 3.43 0.30 -64.33
N HIS A 73 4.25 1.33 -64.18
CA HIS A 73 4.78 1.75 -62.88
C HIS A 73 3.69 2.20 -61.91
N GLY A 74 2.76 3.07 -62.35
CA GLY A 74 1.64 3.51 -61.52
C GLY A 74 0.69 2.36 -61.14
N ALA A 75 0.53 1.35 -61.99
CA ALA A 75 -0.25 0.17 -61.66
C ALA A 75 0.48 -0.77 -60.67
N HIS A 76 1.79 -0.96 -60.80
CA HIS A 76 2.62 -1.70 -59.82
C HIS A 76 2.56 -1.05 -58.44
N GLU A 77 2.74 0.26 -58.36
CA GLU A 77 2.66 0.98 -57.10
C GLU A 77 1.23 0.94 -56.51
N ALA A 78 0.20 1.10 -57.33
CA ALA A 78 -1.19 0.97 -56.86
C ALA A 78 -1.49 -0.43 -56.30
N ALA A 79 -1.04 -1.50 -56.97
CA ALA A 79 -1.19 -2.87 -56.49
C ALA A 79 -0.48 -3.08 -55.14
N ALA A 80 0.73 -2.54 -54.97
CA ALA A 80 1.45 -2.60 -53.71
C ALA A 80 0.70 -1.90 -52.56
N ARG A 81 0.16 -0.70 -52.79
CA ARG A 81 -0.62 0.04 -51.78
C ARG A 81 -1.93 -0.66 -51.39
N VAL A 82 -2.54 -1.39 -52.32
CA VAL A 82 -3.72 -2.22 -52.02
C VAL A 82 -3.33 -3.43 -51.15
N LYS A 83 -2.21 -4.09 -51.44
CA LYS A 83 -1.71 -5.23 -50.65
C LYS A 83 -1.35 -4.87 -49.21
N GLU A 84 -0.87 -3.65 -48.98
CA GLU A 84 -0.55 -3.14 -47.64
C GLU A 84 -1.80 -2.92 -46.77
N ALA A 85 -2.98 -2.78 -47.36
CA ALA A 85 -4.22 -2.55 -46.63
C ALA A 85 -4.75 -3.86 -46.00
N VAL A 86 -4.35 -4.13 -44.76
CA VAL A 86 -4.83 -5.29 -43.99
C VAL A 86 -6.28 -5.11 -43.57
N ILE A 87 -7.13 -6.09 -43.86
CA ILE A 87 -8.51 -6.17 -43.37
C ILE A 87 -8.61 -7.31 -42.34
N PRO A 88 -8.75 -6.99 -41.03
CA PRO A 88 -9.05 -7.99 -40.01
C PRO A 88 -10.36 -8.73 -40.27
N ASN A 89 -10.42 -10.02 -39.89
CA ASN A 89 -11.65 -10.82 -39.99
C ASN A 89 -12.68 -10.48 -38.89
N ASP A 90 -12.25 -9.81 -37.83
CA ASP A 90 -13.11 -9.48 -36.70
C ASP A 90 -14.07 -8.33 -37.04
N THR A 91 -15.33 -8.45 -36.63
CA THR A 91 -16.38 -7.44 -36.85
C THR A 91 -16.63 -6.56 -35.63
N ASN A 92 -15.65 -6.45 -34.72
CA ASN A 92 -15.76 -5.56 -33.57
C ASN A 92 -15.51 -4.09 -34.00
N TRP A 93 -15.91 -3.12 -33.17
CA TRP A 93 -15.85 -1.70 -33.53
C TRP A 93 -14.41 -1.21 -33.84
N GLU A 94 -13.40 -1.72 -33.14
CA GLU A 94 -12.00 -1.33 -33.37
C GLU A 94 -11.48 -1.86 -34.70
N SER A 95 -11.74 -3.14 -34.98
CA SER A 95 -11.39 -3.76 -36.25
C SER A 95 -12.03 -3.02 -37.42
N LEU A 96 -13.31 -2.66 -37.31
CA LEU A 96 -14.00 -1.87 -38.34
C LEU A 96 -13.39 -0.47 -38.52
N LYS A 97 -12.95 0.17 -37.44
CA LYS A 97 -12.25 1.46 -37.50
C LYS A 97 -10.92 1.32 -38.24
N ILE A 98 -10.14 0.28 -37.94
CA ILE A 98 -8.88 -0.04 -38.62
C ILE A 98 -9.13 -0.25 -40.12
N VAL A 99 -10.15 -1.04 -40.49
CA VAL A 99 -10.50 -1.25 -41.91
C VAL A 99 -10.83 0.07 -42.61
N LYS A 100 -11.67 0.91 -41.98
CA LYS A 100 -12.03 2.22 -42.53
C LYS A 100 -10.81 3.13 -42.73
N ASP A 101 -9.89 3.15 -41.77
CA ASP A 101 -8.68 3.97 -41.83
C ASP A 101 -7.72 3.45 -42.91
N ASN A 102 -7.53 2.13 -43.01
CA ASN A 102 -6.70 1.50 -44.05
C ASN A 102 -7.24 1.78 -45.46
N LEU A 103 -8.55 1.63 -45.68
CA LEU A 103 -9.18 1.95 -46.97
C LEU A 103 -9.04 3.44 -47.32
N SER A 104 -9.14 4.32 -46.33
CA SER A 104 -8.98 5.77 -46.53
C SER A 104 -7.56 6.12 -46.94
N VAL A 105 -6.56 5.51 -46.29
CA VAL A 105 -5.13 5.71 -46.61
C VAL A 105 -4.82 5.16 -48.01
N ALA A 106 -5.22 3.93 -48.30
CA ALA A 106 -5.02 3.30 -49.60
C ALA A 106 -5.66 4.12 -50.72
N SER A 107 -6.92 4.56 -50.54
CA SER A 107 -7.63 5.38 -51.52
C SER A 107 -6.92 6.72 -51.79
N ARG A 108 -6.50 7.44 -50.75
CA ARG A 108 -5.78 8.72 -50.93
C ARG A 108 -4.46 8.52 -51.67
N SER A 109 -3.67 7.54 -51.23
CA SER A 109 -2.39 7.22 -51.85
C SER A 109 -2.52 6.86 -53.33
N ILE A 110 -3.51 6.04 -53.69
CA ILE A 110 -3.73 5.61 -55.08
C ILE A 110 -4.28 6.77 -55.92
N ARG A 111 -5.07 7.68 -55.31
CA ARG A 111 -5.55 8.89 -55.99
C ARG A 111 -4.42 9.83 -56.36
N ASP A 112 -3.49 10.08 -55.44
CA ASP A 112 -2.33 10.94 -55.69
C ASP A 112 -1.47 10.38 -56.84
N LEU A 113 -1.27 9.06 -56.85
CA LEU A 113 -0.58 8.34 -57.90
C LEU A 113 -1.32 8.40 -59.25
N ARG A 114 -2.65 8.28 -59.24
CA ARG A 114 -3.47 8.45 -60.45
C ARG A 114 -3.30 9.85 -61.02
N ASP A 115 -3.38 10.87 -60.17
CA ASP A 115 -3.39 12.27 -60.60
C ASP A 115 -2.03 12.74 -61.13
N SER A 116 -0.94 12.23 -60.56
CA SER A 116 0.40 12.43 -61.12
C SER A 116 0.56 11.75 -62.48
N THR A 117 0.11 10.50 -62.60
CA THR A 117 0.26 9.70 -63.82
C THR A 117 -0.67 10.18 -64.95
N ALA A 118 -1.89 10.61 -64.63
CA ALA A 118 -2.90 11.01 -65.61
C ALA A 118 -2.49 12.24 -66.44
N ARG A 119 -1.72 13.16 -65.85
CA ARG A 119 -1.23 14.37 -66.54
C ARG A 119 -0.27 14.03 -67.68
N GLU A 120 0.47 12.94 -67.56
CA GLU A 120 1.53 12.54 -68.49
C GLU A 120 1.06 11.55 -69.56
N LEU A 121 -0.12 10.95 -69.38
CA LEU A 121 -0.69 9.92 -70.28
C LEU A 121 -1.57 10.47 -71.41
N SER A 122 -1.61 11.79 -71.63
CA SER A 122 -2.54 12.44 -72.57
C SER A 122 -2.67 11.71 -73.93
N GLY A 123 -3.87 11.18 -74.20
CA GLY A 123 -4.21 10.47 -75.44
C GLY A 123 -4.04 8.95 -75.43
N PHE A 124 -3.25 8.39 -74.51
CA PHE A 124 -2.99 6.95 -74.39
C PHE A 124 -3.70 6.34 -73.17
N TYR A 125 -4.10 5.07 -73.24
CA TYR A 125 -4.70 4.33 -72.11
C TYR A 125 -5.93 5.00 -71.48
N ILE A 126 -6.69 5.82 -72.21
CA ILE A 126 -7.85 6.58 -71.70
C ILE A 126 -8.88 5.65 -71.02
N LEU A 127 -9.18 4.52 -71.66
CA LEU A 127 -10.13 3.53 -71.13
C LEU A 127 -9.60 2.83 -69.89
N ASP A 128 -8.30 2.56 -69.84
CA ASP A 128 -7.65 1.95 -68.68
C ASP A 128 -7.61 2.93 -67.50
N MET A 129 -7.32 4.21 -67.74
CA MET A 129 -7.34 5.26 -66.72
C MET A 129 -8.75 5.54 -66.18
N ARG A 130 -9.77 5.44 -67.04
CA ARG A 130 -11.17 5.47 -66.59
C ARG A 130 -11.49 4.30 -65.67
N SER A 131 -11.02 3.11 -66.02
CA SER A 131 -11.23 1.89 -65.22
C SER A 131 -10.43 1.92 -63.92
N PHE A 132 -9.21 2.48 -63.95
CA PHE A 132 -8.38 2.76 -62.77
C PHE A 132 -9.12 3.65 -61.79
N GLY A 133 -9.68 4.77 -62.26
CA GLY A 133 -10.51 5.66 -61.46
C GLY A 133 -11.73 4.93 -60.87
N GLY A 134 -12.43 4.12 -61.67
CA GLY A 134 -13.59 3.35 -61.21
C GLY A 134 -13.25 2.30 -60.14
N THR A 135 -12.07 1.69 -60.20
CA THR A 135 -11.55 0.77 -59.18
C THR A 135 -11.19 1.51 -57.89
N LEU A 136 -10.49 2.64 -57.99
CA LEU A 136 -10.20 3.53 -56.87
C LEU A 136 -11.48 4.02 -56.17
N ASP A 137 -12.50 4.41 -56.94
CA ASP A 137 -13.77 4.88 -56.40
C ASP A 137 -14.53 3.78 -55.64
N ARG A 138 -14.37 2.51 -56.01
CA ARG A 138 -14.95 1.36 -55.28
C ARG A 138 -14.31 1.20 -53.89
N ILE A 139 -12.99 1.36 -53.78
CA ILE A 139 -12.27 1.36 -52.50
C ILE A 139 -12.75 2.54 -51.64
N ALA A 140 -12.77 3.75 -52.22
CA ALA A 140 -13.20 4.97 -51.53
C ALA A 140 -14.63 4.83 -50.97
N LYS A 141 -15.57 4.38 -51.81
CA LYS A 141 -16.97 4.15 -51.41
C LYS A 141 -17.11 3.10 -50.31
N SER A 142 -16.29 2.05 -50.32
CA SER A 142 -16.29 1.05 -49.25
C SER A 142 -15.84 1.66 -47.92
N GLY A 143 -14.81 2.51 -47.94
CA GLY A 143 -14.36 3.27 -46.77
C GLY A 143 -15.41 4.26 -46.26
N GLU A 144 -16.09 5.00 -47.15
CA GLU A 144 -17.17 5.94 -46.81
C GLU A 144 -18.39 5.24 -46.19
N ARG A 145 -18.78 4.07 -46.73
CA ARG A 145 -19.86 3.25 -46.17
C ARG A 145 -19.52 2.76 -44.77
N LEU A 146 -18.28 2.30 -44.56
CA LEU A 146 -17.80 1.91 -43.23
C LEU A 146 -17.76 3.09 -42.26
N ALA A 147 -17.31 4.27 -42.70
CA ALA A 147 -17.33 5.48 -41.88
C ALA A 147 -18.77 5.86 -41.47
N SER A 148 -19.68 5.91 -42.44
CA SER A 148 -21.10 6.21 -42.20
C SER A 148 -21.75 5.17 -41.28
N PHE A 149 -21.38 3.90 -41.41
CA PHE A 149 -21.82 2.85 -40.51
C PHE A 149 -21.31 3.07 -39.08
N LEU A 150 -20.01 3.36 -38.91
CA LEU A 150 -19.41 3.60 -37.59
C LEU A 150 -20.05 4.78 -36.86
N ASP A 151 -20.34 5.87 -37.58
CA ASP A 151 -20.98 7.07 -37.04
C ASP A 151 -22.47 6.85 -36.72
N GLY A 152 -23.14 5.97 -37.47
CA GLY A 152 -24.53 5.59 -37.27
C GLY A 152 -24.71 4.34 -36.39
N GLU A 153 -25.03 3.22 -37.03
CA GLU A 153 -25.39 1.97 -36.36
C GLU A 153 -24.23 1.30 -35.60
N GLY A 154 -22.99 1.57 -36.00
CA GLY A 154 -21.76 1.08 -35.37
C GLY A 154 -21.57 1.61 -33.95
N SER A 155 -22.20 2.72 -33.59
CA SER A 155 -22.26 3.21 -32.21
C SER A 155 -22.83 2.16 -31.23
N LYS A 156 -23.71 1.25 -31.69
CA LYS A 156 -24.22 0.13 -30.87
C LYS A 156 -23.12 -0.87 -30.53
N LEU A 157 -22.18 -1.15 -31.45
CA LEU A 157 -21.05 -2.03 -31.20
C LEU A 157 -20.08 -1.40 -30.17
N GLN A 158 -19.89 -0.08 -30.24
CA GLN A 158 -19.09 0.66 -29.26
C GLN A 158 -19.74 0.59 -27.87
N ARG A 159 -21.05 0.84 -27.75
CA ARG A 159 -21.80 0.73 -26.49
C ARG A 159 -21.69 -0.67 -25.89
N ALA A 160 -21.84 -1.70 -26.71
CA ALA A 160 -21.70 -3.09 -26.28
C ALA A 160 -20.32 -3.38 -25.69
N ARG A 161 -19.27 -2.86 -26.33
CA ARG A 161 -17.90 -2.97 -25.83
C ARG A 161 -17.73 -2.27 -24.48
N THR A 162 -18.26 -1.06 -24.32
CA THR A 162 -18.24 -0.33 -23.06
C THR A 162 -18.92 -1.15 -21.95
N MET A 163 -20.08 -1.75 -22.23
CA MET A 163 -20.77 -2.62 -21.28
C MET A 163 -19.94 -3.84 -20.91
N THR A 164 -19.32 -4.53 -21.87
CA THR A 164 -18.45 -5.67 -21.57
C THR A 164 -17.23 -5.26 -20.75
N GLY A 165 -16.66 -4.08 -21.00
CA GLY A 165 -15.53 -3.57 -20.20
C GLY A 165 -15.91 -3.25 -18.76
N ILE A 166 -17.12 -2.71 -18.53
CA ILE A 166 -17.66 -2.50 -17.19
C ILE A 166 -17.87 -3.85 -16.48
N LEU A 167 -18.42 -4.85 -17.18
CA LEU A 167 -18.61 -6.20 -16.63
C LEU A 167 -17.29 -6.84 -16.19
N GLU A 168 -16.26 -6.77 -17.01
CA GLU A 168 -14.94 -7.30 -16.63
C GLU A 168 -14.36 -6.53 -15.44
N SER A 169 -14.51 -5.20 -15.41
CA SER A 169 -14.09 -4.39 -14.25
C SER A 169 -14.80 -4.78 -12.96
N ILE A 170 -16.11 -5.11 -13.03
CA ILE A 170 -16.89 -5.61 -11.89
C ILE A 170 -16.37 -6.97 -11.44
N LYS A 171 -16.08 -7.90 -12.37
CA LYS A 171 -15.54 -9.22 -12.02
C LYS A 171 -14.19 -9.10 -11.33
N THR A 172 -13.28 -8.28 -11.86
CA THR A 172 -11.96 -8.04 -11.25
C THR A 172 -12.11 -7.44 -9.85
N ALA A 173 -12.91 -6.39 -9.69
CA ALA A 173 -13.13 -5.77 -8.37
C ALA A 173 -13.78 -6.73 -7.37
N ARG A 174 -14.64 -7.65 -7.82
CA ARG A 174 -15.20 -8.70 -6.97
C ARG A 174 -14.16 -9.71 -6.53
N GLY A 175 -13.30 -10.19 -7.44
CA GLY A 175 -12.20 -11.09 -7.10
C GLY A 175 -11.25 -10.45 -6.09
N GLU A 176 -10.88 -9.18 -6.30
CA GLU A 176 -10.10 -8.40 -5.34
C GLU A 176 -10.79 -8.31 -3.97
N LEU A 177 -12.11 -8.12 -3.93
CA LEU A 177 -12.87 -8.05 -2.67
C LEU A 177 -12.83 -9.40 -1.92
N ASP A 178 -13.03 -10.51 -2.61
CA ASP A 178 -13.03 -11.85 -2.02
C ASP A 178 -11.65 -12.19 -1.42
N GLU A 179 -10.56 -11.84 -2.12
CA GLU A 179 -9.18 -11.97 -1.61
C GLU A 179 -8.97 -11.14 -0.34
N ARG A 180 -9.41 -9.88 -0.33
CA ARG A 180 -9.28 -9.00 0.85
C ARG A 180 -10.11 -9.49 2.03
N LEU A 181 -11.29 -10.07 1.79
CA LEU A 181 -12.11 -10.65 2.86
C LEU A 181 -11.45 -11.90 3.45
N ALA A 182 -10.79 -12.72 2.63
CA ALA A 182 -10.01 -13.86 3.11
C ALA A 182 -8.82 -13.41 3.97
N GLU A 183 -8.09 -12.37 3.55
CA GLU A 183 -7.01 -11.75 4.34
C GLU A 183 -7.53 -11.18 5.67
N LEU A 184 -8.67 -10.48 5.65
CA LEU A 184 -9.27 -9.94 6.88
C LEU A 184 -9.67 -11.07 7.84
N GLY A 185 -10.18 -12.18 7.29
CA GLY A 185 -10.49 -13.40 8.03
C GLY A 185 -9.25 -14.05 8.67
N SER A 186 -8.10 -14.08 7.98
CA SER A 186 -6.86 -14.63 8.54
C SER A 186 -6.29 -13.73 9.66
N VAL A 187 -6.31 -12.41 9.46
CA VAL A 187 -5.87 -11.44 10.47
C VAL A 187 -6.73 -11.51 11.73
N LYS A 188 -8.06 -11.69 11.59
CA LYS A 188 -8.97 -11.92 12.74
C LYS A 188 -8.59 -13.19 13.52
N LYS A 189 -8.31 -14.30 12.82
CA LYS A 189 -7.87 -15.54 13.46
C LYS A 189 -6.55 -15.37 14.20
N ASP A 190 -5.61 -14.61 13.65
CA ASP A 190 -4.34 -14.30 14.31
C ASP A 190 -4.54 -13.50 15.60
N LEU A 191 -5.44 -12.51 15.60
CA LEU A 191 -5.81 -11.77 16.82
C LEU A 191 -6.44 -12.68 17.88
N GLU A 192 -7.37 -13.55 17.48
CA GLU A 192 -7.98 -14.51 18.41
C GLU A 192 -6.92 -15.46 19.01
N ARG A 193 -5.96 -15.91 18.20
CA ARG A 193 -4.85 -16.76 18.68
C ARG A 193 -3.98 -16.01 19.69
N LEU A 194 -3.62 -14.75 19.40
CA LEU A 194 -2.82 -13.92 20.31
C LEU A 194 -3.57 -13.65 21.62
N ALA A 195 -4.87 -13.34 21.56
CA ALA A 195 -5.69 -13.14 22.76
C ALA A 195 -5.78 -14.40 23.63
N ARG A 196 -5.88 -15.60 23.02
CA ARG A 196 -5.82 -16.87 23.76
C ARG A 196 -4.46 -17.07 24.41
N SER A 197 -3.37 -16.83 23.67
CA SER A 197 -2.00 -16.90 24.19
C SER A 197 -1.80 -15.96 25.38
N GLU A 198 -2.27 -14.71 25.29
CA GLU A 198 -2.20 -13.75 26.39
C GLU A 198 -2.98 -14.23 27.61
N SER A 199 -4.19 -14.77 27.42
CA SER A 199 -5.00 -15.34 28.51
C SER A 199 -4.30 -16.52 29.18
N GLU A 200 -3.67 -17.42 28.41
CA GLU A 200 -2.92 -18.55 28.95
C GLU A 200 -1.67 -18.11 29.73
N LEU A 201 -0.92 -17.13 29.19
CA LEU A 201 0.25 -16.57 29.87
C LEU A 201 -0.15 -15.84 31.15
N THR A 202 -1.25 -15.10 31.14
CA THR A 202 -1.79 -14.41 32.32
C THR A 202 -2.19 -15.42 33.39
N SER A 203 -2.90 -16.49 33.00
CA SER A 203 -3.24 -17.57 33.94
C SER A 203 -2.00 -18.25 34.52
N LYS A 204 -0.93 -18.43 33.74
CA LYS A 204 0.36 -18.93 34.26
C LYS A 204 0.97 -17.98 35.29
N VAL A 205 0.87 -16.67 35.10
CA VAL A 205 1.30 -15.69 36.12
C VAL A 205 0.48 -15.84 37.39
N ASP A 206 -0.84 -15.94 37.28
CA ASP A 206 -1.74 -16.10 38.43
C ASP A 206 -1.45 -17.39 39.22
N GLN A 207 -1.17 -18.50 38.52
CA GLN A 207 -0.76 -19.76 39.13
C GLN A 207 0.57 -19.64 39.88
N LEU A 208 1.55 -18.95 39.32
CA LEU A 208 2.83 -18.68 39.99
C LEU A 208 2.62 -17.78 41.23
N GLU A 209 1.81 -16.74 41.12
CA GLU A 209 1.50 -15.79 42.22
C GLU A 209 0.54 -16.35 43.29
N ALA A 210 -0.05 -17.52 43.06
CA ALA A 210 -0.78 -18.26 44.08
C ALA A 210 0.15 -18.82 45.18
N ASN A 211 1.43 -19.04 44.87
CA ASN A 211 2.41 -19.51 45.84
C ASN A 211 2.71 -18.42 46.90
N SER A 212 2.57 -18.77 48.18
CA SER A 212 2.75 -17.84 49.29
C SER A 212 4.17 -17.25 49.37
N ASN A 213 5.20 -18.04 49.10
CA ASN A 213 6.59 -17.61 49.16
C ASN A 213 6.90 -16.60 48.05
N LEU A 214 6.42 -16.85 46.83
CA LEU A 214 6.59 -15.91 45.72
C LEU A 214 5.81 -14.61 45.97
N ARG A 215 4.57 -14.71 46.47
CA ARG A 215 3.75 -13.55 46.83
C ARG A 215 4.44 -12.67 47.87
N GLU A 216 5.02 -13.27 48.90
CA GLU A 216 5.77 -12.55 49.94
C GLU A 216 7.00 -11.83 49.34
N VAL A 217 7.76 -12.49 48.44
CA VAL A 217 8.86 -11.84 47.71
C VAL A 217 8.38 -10.62 46.92
N LEU A 218 7.27 -10.74 46.19
CA LEU A 218 6.70 -9.64 45.39
C LEU A 218 6.20 -8.49 46.26
N GLU A 219 5.62 -8.79 47.42
CA GLU A 219 5.19 -7.79 48.40
C GLU A 219 6.38 -7.04 48.99
N ILE A 220 7.42 -7.76 49.42
CA ILE A 220 8.67 -7.15 49.89
C ILE A 220 9.28 -6.23 48.83
N GLU A 221 9.29 -6.62 47.56
CA GLU A 221 9.75 -5.74 46.49
C GLU A 221 8.87 -4.49 46.31
N ARG A 222 7.55 -4.64 46.44
CA ARG A 222 6.62 -3.51 46.37
C ARG A 222 6.85 -2.55 47.54
N GLU A 223 7.06 -3.06 48.75
CA GLU A 223 7.40 -2.28 49.94
C GLU A 223 8.75 -1.58 49.80
N LEU A 224 9.80 -2.28 49.35
CA LEU A 224 11.12 -1.68 49.10
C LEU A 224 11.04 -0.55 48.07
N ARG A 225 10.20 -0.68 47.03
CA ARG A 225 9.96 0.41 46.05
C ARG A 225 9.22 1.59 46.69
N LYS A 226 8.21 1.35 47.54
CA LYS A 226 7.49 2.39 48.28
C LYS A 226 8.43 3.14 49.23
N GLU A 227 9.18 2.42 50.04
CA GLU A 227 10.19 2.98 50.95
C GLU A 227 11.28 3.74 50.19
N SER A 228 11.72 3.27 49.02
CA SER A 228 12.66 4.00 48.17
C SER A 228 12.11 5.34 47.67
N ARG A 229 10.81 5.42 47.37
CA ARG A 229 10.14 6.67 46.98
C ARG A 229 9.99 7.60 48.19
N ALA A 230 9.51 7.07 49.31
CA ALA A 230 9.37 7.81 50.57
C ALA A 230 10.71 8.37 51.07
N PHE A 231 11.78 7.58 51.02
CA PHE A 231 13.12 8.03 51.40
C PHE A 231 13.61 9.21 50.54
N ARG A 232 13.31 9.21 49.24
CA ARG A 232 13.65 10.34 48.36
C ARG A 232 12.80 11.57 48.62
N ALA A 233 11.51 11.38 48.89
CA ALA A 233 10.53 12.46 49.04
C ALA A 233 10.51 13.09 50.44
N GLU A 234 10.74 12.30 51.49
CA GLU A 234 10.65 12.71 52.89
C GLU A 234 12.04 12.92 53.50
N THR A 235 12.93 11.94 53.34
CA THR A 235 14.25 11.95 54.00
C THR A 235 15.25 12.83 53.24
N LEU A 236 15.21 12.83 51.91
CA LEU A 236 16.19 13.56 51.08
C LEU A 236 15.61 14.76 50.32
N ALA A 237 14.37 15.15 50.61
CA ALA A 237 13.61 16.18 49.87
C ALA A 237 14.41 17.44 49.52
N HIS A 238 15.09 18.03 50.50
CA HIS A 238 15.91 19.24 50.32
C HIS A 238 17.41 18.93 50.25
N LEU A 239 17.81 17.68 50.48
CA LEU A 239 19.21 17.24 50.55
C LEU A 239 19.77 16.72 49.23
N GLN A 240 18.94 16.34 48.25
CA GLN A 240 19.43 15.81 46.96
C GLN A 240 20.37 16.76 46.22
N ARG A 241 20.03 18.05 46.12
CA ARG A 241 20.89 19.06 45.46
C ARG A 241 22.13 19.40 46.30
N PRO A 242 22.03 19.62 47.62
CA PRO A 242 23.20 19.73 48.50
C PRO A 242 24.16 18.53 48.44
N LEU A 243 23.65 17.30 48.40
CA LEU A 243 24.47 16.08 48.30
C LEU A 243 25.27 16.06 46.99
N ARG A 244 24.66 16.43 45.87
CA ARG A 244 25.37 16.56 44.58
C ARG A 244 26.47 17.62 44.65
N ARG A 245 26.16 18.80 45.19
CA ARG A 245 27.16 19.87 45.34
C ARG A 245 28.32 19.46 46.24
N LEU A 246 28.04 18.80 47.37
CA LEU A 246 29.09 18.28 48.24
C LEU A 246 29.95 17.24 47.52
N ALA A 247 29.34 16.40 46.67
CA ALA A 247 30.08 15.44 45.84
C ALA A 247 31.00 16.15 44.85
N ASP A 248 30.52 17.20 44.18
CA ASP A 248 31.30 18.00 43.24
C ASP A 248 32.48 18.70 43.94
N LEU A 249 32.24 19.31 45.11
CA LEU A 249 33.28 19.97 45.91
C LEU A 249 34.35 18.98 46.40
N ALA A 250 33.94 17.80 46.84
CA ALA A 250 34.86 16.76 47.30
C ALA A 250 35.66 16.13 46.16
N GLN A 251 35.07 16.02 44.97
CA GLN A 251 35.76 15.53 43.77
C GLN A 251 36.80 16.52 43.25
N ARG A 252 36.53 17.83 43.35
CA ARG A 252 37.47 18.91 42.99
C ARG A 252 38.57 19.16 44.03
N GLY A 253 38.49 18.51 45.20
CA GLY A 253 39.41 18.73 46.31
C GLY A 253 39.15 20.02 47.10
N GLU A 254 38.07 20.74 46.81
CA GLU A 254 37.69 22.00 47.48
C GLU A 254 37.13 21.76 48.90
N TYR A 255 36.63 20.55 49.17
CA TYR A 255 36.22 20.10 50.50
C TYR A 255 36.84 18.75 50.86
N PRO A 256 37.51 18.63 52.02
CA PRO A 256 38.15 17.37 52.41
C PRO A 256 37.10 16.36 52.87
N LEU A 257 36.93 15.28 52.09
CA LEU A 257 36.27 14.04 52.49
C LEU A 257 37.24 12.87 52.36
N GLY A 258 37.10 11.83 53.21
CA GLY A 258 37.86 10.58 53.07
C GLY A 258 37.52 9.84 51.76
N SER A 259 38.42 8.97 51.28
CA SER A 259 38.21 8.22 50.03
C SER A 259 36.91 7.42 50.05
N ASP A 260 36.66 6.68 51.13
CA ASP A 260 35.45 5.85 51.31
C ASP A 260 34.17 6.70 51.39
N GLU A 261 34.24 7.87 52.03
CA GLU A 261 33.12 8.81 52.13
C GLU A 261 32.78 9.43 50.78
N ARG A 262 33.77 9.71 49.94
CA ARG A 262 33.55 10.19 48.56
C ARG A 262 32.89 9.13 47.69
N GLU A 263 33.35 7.89 47.78
CA GLU A 263 32.74 6.77 47.05
C GLU A 263 31.30 6.52 47.51
N ALA A 264 31.06 6.50 48.82
CA ALA A 264 29.73 6.36 49.39
C ALA A 264 28.82 7.52 48.97
N LEU A 265 29.30 8.77 49.01
CA LEU A 265 28.56 9.96 48.56
C LEU A 265 28.16 9.87 47.09
N SER A 266 29.08 9.43 46.21
CA SER A 266 28.79 9.19 44.79
C SER A 266 27.70 8.11 44.63
N ALA A 267 27.79 7.03 45.40
CA ALA A 267 26.77 5.97 45.41
C ALA A 267 25.41 6.48 45.91
N PHE A 268 25.37 7.33 46.93
CA PHE A 268 24.13 7.94 47.44
C PHE A 268 23.47 8.87 46.43
N VAL A 269 24.26 9.62 45.65
CA VAL A 269 23.73 10.48 44.60
C VAL A 269 23.07 9.67 43.49
N LYS A 270 23.67 8.54 43.09
CA LYS A 270 23.15 7.66 42.02
C LYS A 270 21.94 6.84 42.46
N SER A 271 22.01 6.19 43.62
CA SER A 271 20.96 5.29 44.12
C SER A 271 20.73 5.45 45.62
N PRO A 272 20.07 6.53 46.08
CA PRO A 272 20.08 6.95 47.49
C PRO A 272 19.65 5.85 48.47
N TYR A 273 18.53 5.19 48.19
CA TYR A 273 17.99 4.16 49.08
C TYR A 273 18.77 2.83 49.00
N LYS A 274 19.27 2.45 47.82
CA LYS A 274 20.06 1.22 47.66
C LYS A 274 21.40 1.33 48.40
N SER A 275 22.07 2.47 48.25
CA SER A 275 23.34 2.77 48.91
C SER A 275 23.15 2.90 50.42
N PHE A 276 22.04 3.48 50.85
CA PHE A 276 21.66 3.54 52.27
C PHE A 276 21.52 2.17 52.93
N LEU A 277 20.92 1.20 52.23
CA LEU A 277 20.75 -0.14 52.79
C LEU A 277 22.03 -0.99 52.71
N SER A 278 23.01 -0.61 51.89
CA SER A 278 24.28 -1.32 51.77
C SER A 278 25.06 -1.32 53.10
N LYS A 279 25.79 -2.40 53.38
CA LYS A 279 26.72 -2.44 54.52
C LYS A 279 27.95 -1.58 54.27
N SER A 280 28.47 -1.56 53.04
CA SER A 280 29.69 -0.83 52.69
C SER A 280 29.52 0.70 52.64
N THR A 281 28.36 1.20 52.17
CA THR A 281 28.17 2.64 51.97
C THR A 281 27.16 3.25 52.96
N GLY A 282 26.27 2.44 53.52
CA GLY A 282 25.19 2.89 54.41
C GLY A 282 25.66 3.57 55.69
N GLU A 283 26.79 3.13 56.25
CA GLU A 283 27.34 3.62 57.52
C GLU A 283 27.94 5.04 57.39
N TYR A 284 28.36 5.41 56.18
CA TYR A 284 28.94 6.71 55.91
C TYR A 284 27.90 7.83 55.74
N LEU A 285 26.60 7.51 55.62
CA LEU A 285 25.58 8.54 55.39
C LEU A 285 25.56 9.60 56.50
N THR A 286 25.62 9.19 57.77
CA THR A 286 25.61 10.13 58.91
C THR A 286 26.83 11.05 58.86
N ARG A 287 28.03 10.49 58.62
CA ARG A 287 29.28 11.26 58.46
C ARG A 287 29.22 12.23 57.28
N ILE A 288 28.64 11.80 56.16
CA ILE A 288 28.41 12.64 54.98
C ILE A 288 27.45 13.79 55.30
N LEU A 289 26.36 13.54 56.04
CA LEU A 289 25.41 14.58 56.45
C LEU A 289 26.03 15.56 57.46
N GLU A 290 26.89 15.09 58.36
CA GLU A 290 27.66 15.95 59.28
C GLU A 290 28.69 16.81 58.55
N SER A 291 29.43 16.20 57.61
CA SER A 291 30.35 16.93 56.72
C SER A 291 29.62 17.94 55.86
N MET A 292 28.39 17.63 55.43
CA MET A 292 27.53 18.58 54.75
C MET A 292 27.17 19.77 55.64
N LYS A 293 26.80 19.51 56.90
CA LYS A 293 26.48 20.56 57.88
C LYS A 293 27.69 21.47 58.11
N LYS A 294 28.87 20.89 58.35
CA LYS A 294 30.15 21.63 58.50
C LYS A 294 30.49 22.45 57.26
N ALA A 295 30.25 21.92 56.05
CA ALA A 295 30.47 22.64 54.79
C ALA A 295 29.48 23.80 54.57
N ILE A 296 28.26 23.72 55.12
CA ILE A 296 27.30 24.83 55.13
C ILE A 296 27.71 25.89 56.14
N ASP A 297 28.05 25.47 57.37
CA ASP A 297 28.42 26.37 58.47
C ASP A 297 29.72 27.13 58.19
N SER A 298 30.68 26.51 57.48
CA SER A 298 31.92 27.14 57.03
C SER A 298 31.78 28.01 55.77
N GLY A 299 30.57 28.20 55.24
CA GLY A 299 30.31 29.02 54.06
C GLY A 299 30.75 28.41 52.71
N LYS A 300 31.39 27.23 52.71
CA LYS A 300 31.87 26.55 51.49
C LYS A 300 30.76 26.09 50.56
N MET A 301 29.54 25.90 51.08
CA MET A 301 28.34 25.62 50.29
C MET A 301 27.41 26.83 50.23
N GLU A 302 27.66 27.73 49.28
CA GLU A 302 26.89 28.98 49.10
C GLU A 302 25.47 28.73 48.58
N PHE A 303 24.47 28.58 49.46
CA PHE A 303 23.06 28.53 49.10
C PHE A 303 22.33 29.82 49.50
N LYS A 304 21.23 30.15 48.80
CA LYS A 304 20.35 31.26 49.20
C LYS A 304 19.85 31.04 50.65
N PRO A 305 19.75 32.08 51.52
CA PRO A 305 19.44 31.94 52.95
C PRO A 305 18.18 31.10 53.25
N LYS A 306 17.10 31.32 52.48
CA LYS A 306 15.83 30.56 52.60
C LYS A 306 15.99 29.06 52.33
N LYS A 307 16.92 28.67 51.45
CA LYS A 307 17.23 27.28 51.12
C LYS A 307 18.17 26.67 52.17
N THR A 308 19.15 27.44 52.63
CA THR A 308 20.07 27.05 53.70
C THR A 308 19.31 26.70 54.98
N GLY A 309 18.34 27.52 55.38
CA GLY A 309 17.48 27.24 56.54
C GLY A 309 16.72 25.92 56.44
N ARG A 310 16.10 25.62 55.29
CA ARG A 310 15.37 24.35 55.08
C ARG A 310 16.30 23.13 55.09
N VAL A 311 17.49 23.25 54.52
CA VAL A 311 18.50 22.19 54.49
C VAL A 311 19.03 21.92 55.90
N LEU A 312 19.35 22.97 56.67
CA LEU A 312 19.82 22.83 58.06
C LEU A 312 18.75 22.24 58.98
N VAL A 313 17.47 22.62 58.83
CA VAL A 313 16.36 22.01 59.56
C VAL A 313 16.26 20.51 59.27
N GLN A 314 16.33 20.11 58.00
CA GLN A 314 16.30 18.69 57.62
C GLN A 314 17.55 17.93 58.09
N LEU A 315 18.74 18.53 58.02
CA LEU A 315 19.99 17.94 58.53
C LEU A 315 19.93 17.75 60.04
N ASN A 316 19.47 18.74 60.81
CA ASN A 316 19.35 18.64 62.26
C ASN A 316 18.33 17.57 62.69
N GLN A 317 17.23 17.40 61.93
CA GLN A 317 16.27 16.32 62.15
C GLN A 317 16.87 14.93 61.89
N LEU A 318 17.85 14.79 61.01
CA LEU A 318 18.43 13.51 60.60
C LEU A 318 19.70 13.13 61.36
N ILE A 319 20.57 14.09 61.69
CA ILE A 319 21.85 13.86 62.37
C ILE A 319 21.66 13.49 63.86
N GLY A 320 20.51 13.81 64.46
CA GLY A 320 20.25 13.59 65.88
C GLY A 320 19.13 12.60 66.23
N THR A 321 18.51 11.90 65.26
CA THR A 321 17.38 11.00 65.53
C THR A 321 17.67 9.55 65.12
N THR A 322 17.16 8.59 65.90
CA THR A 322 17.16 7.15 65.58
C THR A 322 16.34 6.81 64.34
N ARG A 323 15.67 7.78 63.72
CA ARG A 323 14.81 7.59 62.54
C ARG A 323 15.57 7.07 61.32
N LEU A 324 16.82 7.50 61.12
CA LEU A 324 17.65 6.96 60.03
C LEU A 324 18.02 5.50 60.31
N THR A 325 18.49 5.18 61.52
CA THR A 325 18.85 3.81 61.89
C THR A 325 17.64 2.88 61.83
N GLU A 326 16.47 3.30 62.30
CA GLU A 326 15.21 2.54 62.21
C GLU A 326 14.79 2.26 60.75
N LYS A 327 14.83 3.28 59.87
CA LYS A 327 14.54 3.09 58.44
C LYS A 327 15.56 2.17 57.76
N GLN A 328 16.84 2.25 58.16
CA GLN A 328 17.90 1.40 57.63
C GLN A 328 17.70 -0.05 58.06
N GLU A 329 17.40 -0.29 59.34
CA GLU A 329 17.12 -1.61 59.88
C GLU A 329 15.89 -2.24 59.24
N LYS A 330 14.79 -1.48 59.11
CA LYS A 330 13.57 -1.95 58.44
C LYS A 330 13.87 -2.39 57.00
N GLY A 331 14.55 -1.55 56.22
CA GLY A 331 14.91 -1.88 54.84
C GLY A 331 15.90 -3.06 54.73
N ARG A 332 16.85 -3.16 55.67
CA ARG A 332 17.79 -4.29 55.74
C ARG A 332 17.07 -5.60 56.13
N LYS A 333 16.11 -5.56 57.06
CA LYS A 333 15.26 -6.72 57.42
C LYS A 333 14.48 -7.21 56.21
N LEU A 334 13.84 -6.32 55.45
CA LEU A 334 13.16 -6.65 54.19
C LEU A 334 14.11 -7.29 53.16
N LEU A 335 15.31 -6.73 52.97
CA LEU A 335 16.32 -7.31 52.06
C LEU A 335 16.85 -8.67 52.52
N THR A 336 16.96 -8.91 53.82
CA THR A 336 17.38 -10.20 54.38
C THR A 336 16.28 -11.22 54.19
N ARG A 337 15.02 -10.89 54.52
CA ARG A 337 13.86 -11.76 54.28
C ARG A 337 13.70 -12.12 52.81
N ARG A 338 13.86 -11.15 51.89
CA ARG A 338 13.87 -11.42 50.44
C ARG A 338 14.97 -12.41 50.04
N ARG A 339 16.17 -12.29 50.61
CA ARG A 339 17.28 -13.21 50.33
C ARG A 339 17.03 -14.60 50.89
N GLU A 340 16.40 -14.72 52.04
CA GLU A 340 16.01 -16.02 52.63
C GLU A 340 14.97 -16.73 51.75
N LEU A 341 13.93 -16.04 51.30
CA LEU A 341 12.92 -16.61 50.42
C LEU A 341 13.51 -17.07 49.09
N LEU A 342 14.42 -16.27 48.50
CA LEU A 342 15.10 -16.61 47.24
C LEU A 342 16.27 -17.61 47.39
N ARG A 343 16.61 -18.05 48.61
CA ARG A 343 17.53 -19.19 48.81
C ARG A 343 16.85 -20.52 48.50
N ASN A 344 15.53 -20.60 48.61
CA ASN A 344 14.78 -21.76 48.16
C ASN A 344 14.84 -21.81 46.62
N ALA A 345 15.38 -22.89 46.07
CA ALA A 345 15.49 -23.12 44.63
C ALA A 345 14.13 -23.02 43.93
N GLU A 346 13.07 -23.60 44.51
CA GLU A 346 11.72 -23.55 43.94
C GLU A 346 11.18 -22.12 43.84
N CYS A 347 11.40 -21.31 44.89
CA CYS A 347 10.96 -19.91 44.89
C CYS A 347 11.76 -19.06 43.89
N LYS A 348 13.05 -19.35 43.74
CA LYS A 348 13.92 -18.69 42.77
C LYS A 348 13.50 -19.03 41.33
N ASP A 349 13.24 -20.30 41.06
CA ASP A 349 12.81 -20.77 39.74
C ASP A 349 11.45 -20.19 39.36
N MET A 350 10.47 -20.19 40.28
CA MET A 350 9.18 -19.54 40.06
C MET A 350 9.31 -18.03 39.79
N TYR A 351 10.23 -17.35 40.49
CA TYR A 351 10.51 -15.93 40.27
C TYR A 351 11.10 -15.66 38.88
N GLU A 352 12.04 -16.49 38.43
CA GLU A 352 12.63 -16.40 37.09
C GLU A 352 11.61 -16.76 35.99
N GLN A 353 10.81 -17.81 36.19
CA GLN A 353 9.72 -18.18 35.30
C GLN A 353 8.70 -17.05 35.16
N ARG A 354 8.26 -16.45 36.27
CA ARG A 354 7.34 -15.30 36.24
C ARG A 354 7.91 -14.16 35.42
N ARG A 355 9.19 -13.83 35.60
CA ARG A 355 9.85 -12.79 34.81
C ARG A 355 9.86 -13.13 33.32
N GLY A 356 10.13 -14.38 32.97
CA GLY A 356 10.09 -14.85 31.58
C GLY A 356 8.69 -14.77 30.98
N VAL A 357 7.65 -15.19 31.73
CA VAL A 357 6.25 -15.14 31.30
C VAL A 357 5.79 -13.69 31.10
N LEU A 358 6.16 -12.76 31.99
CA LEU A 358 5.85 -11.34 31.81
C LEU A 358 6.52 -10.74 30.57
N SER A 359 7.77 -11.10 30.28
CA SER A 359 8.43 -10.69 29.04
C SER A 359 7.66 -11.17 27.80
N LYS A 360 7.21 -12.43 27.83
CA LYS A 360 6.40 -13.01 26.75
C LYS A 360 5.05 -12.32 26.60
N ILE A 361 4.39 -11.93 27.70
CA ILE A 361 3.16 -11.13 27.67
C ILE A 361 3.42 -9.78 27.01
N ASP A 362 4.50 -9.10 27.37
CA ASP A 362 4.86 -7.81 26.77
C ASP A 362 5.19 -7.95 25.27
N GLU A 363 5.82 -9.05 24.86
CA GLU A 363 6.07 -9.39 23.45
C GLU A 363 4.75 -9.68 22.70
N THR A 364 3.88 -10.52 23.26
CA THR A 364 2.56 -10.84 22.68
C THR A 364 1.70 -9.58 22.54
N LYS A 365 1.76 -8.64 23.49
CA LYS A 365 1.05 -7.35 23.40
C LYS A 365 1.59 -6.45 22.28
N LYS A 366 2.90 -6.47 22.04
CA LYS A 366 3.50 -5.74 20.91
C LYS A 366 3.05 -6.35 19.58
N GLU A 367 3.10 -7.67 19.47
CA GLU A 367 2.61 -8.39 18.29
C GLU A 367 1.11 -8.12 18.05
N GLU A 368 0.30 -8.12 19.11
CA GLU A 368 -1.13 -7.81 19.00
C GLU A 368 -1.37 -6.39 18.47
N LEU A 369 -0.60 -5.40 18.95
CA LEU A 369 -0.66 -4.03 18.41
C LEU A 369 -0.33 -3.99 16.91
N GLU A 370 0.71 -4.69 16.48
CA GLU A 370 1.08 -4.77 15.06
C GLU A 370 -0.02 -5.43 14.22
N VAL A 371 -0.60 -6.53 14.69
CA VAL A 371 -1.69 -7.22 14.00
C VAL A 371 -2.96 -6.36 13.97
N ARG A 372 -3.26 -5.60 15.03
CA ARG A 372 -4.38 -4.64 15.04
C ARG A 372 -4.19 -3.52 14.02
N GLU A 373 -2.97 -2.99 13.86
CA GLU A 373 -2.70 -1.99 12.82
C GLU A 373 -2.83 -2.60 11.41
N ARG A 374 -2.35 -3.83 11.19
CA ARG A 374 -2.61 -4.57 9.95
C ARG A 374 -4.11 -4.77 9.70
N MET A 375 -4.88 -5.07 10.73
CA MET A 375 -6.34 -5.23 10.63
C MET A 375 -7.02 -3.93 10.20
N LYS A 376 -6.63 -2.78 10.77
CA LYS A 376 -7.17 -1.47 10.37
C LYS A 376 -6.87 -1.18 8.90
N SER A 377 -5.62 -1.41 8.48
CA SER A 377 -5.20 -1.24 7.08
C SER A 377 -6.01 -2.15 6.13
N ALA A 378 -6.10 -3.44 6.45
CA ALA A 378 -6.85 -4.41 5.67
C ALA A 378 -8.35 -4.06 5.58
N THR A 379 -8.95 -3.58 6.68
CA THR A 379 -10.35 -3.14 6.70
C THR A 379 -10.56 -1.92 5.80
N SER A 380 -9.69 -0.92 5.89
CA SER A 380 -9.73 0.27 5.02
C SER A 380 -9.60 -0.09 3.53
N MET A 381 -8.66 -0.99 3.18
CA MET A 381 -8.52 -1.47 1.80
C MET A 381 -9.75 -2.23 1.32
N THR A 382 -10.33 -3.09 2.17
CA THR A 382 -11.56 -3.84 1.86
C THR A 382 -12.73 -2.88 1.60
N GLU A 383 -12.88 -1.86 2.43
CA GLU A 383 -13.91 -0.81 2.25
C GLU A 383 -13.70 -0.02 0.96
N ALA A 384 -12.46 0.30 0.60
CA ALA A 384 -12.14 1.01 -0.63
C ALA A 384 -12.51 0.20 -1.88
N VAL A 385 -12.16 -1.10 -1.89
CA VAL A 385 -12.55 -2.01 -2.99
C VAL A 385 -14.06 -2.16 -3.05
N ASN A 386 -14.75 -2.30 -1.90
CA ASN A 386 -16.20 -2.38 -1.87
C ASN A 386 -16.88 -1.10 -2.40
N LYS A 387 -16.37 0.09 -2.04
CA LYS A 387 -16.87 1.37 -2.59
C LYS A 387 -16.70 1.42 -4.11
N ARG A 388 -15.52 1.05 -4.62
CA ARG A 388 -15.25 0.96 -6.06
C ARG A 388 -16.21 -0.01 -6.75
N LEU A 389 -16.48 -1.17 -6.16
CA LEU A 389 -17.43 -2.13 -6.68
C LEU A 389 -18.84 -1.54 -6.76
N ILE A 390 -19.32 -0.86 -5.70
CA ILE A 390 -20.61 -0.18 -5.68
C ILE A 390 -20.71 0.89 -6.79
N GLU A 391 -19.65 1.67 -6.99
CA GLU A 391 -19.60 2.66 -8.08
C GLU A 391 -19.68 2.02 -9.46
N LEU A 392 -18.96 0.91 -9.68
CA LEU A 392 -19.02 0.15 -10.92
C LEU A 392 -20.41 -0.45 -11.16
N LEU A 393 -21.09 -0.94 -10.12
CA LEU A 393 -22.47 -1.43 -10.22
C LEU A 393 -23.43 -0.30 -10.61
N LYS A 394 -23.35 0.87 -9.97
CA LYS A 394 -24.17 2.04 -10.35
C LYS A 394 -23.90 2.50 -11.79
N LEU A 395 -22.63 2.48 -12.20
CA LEU A 395 -22.25 2.81 -13.57
C LEU A 395 -22.88 1.81 -14.55
N ALA A 396 -22.86 0.51 -14.22
CA ALA A 396 -23.45 -0.55 -15.01
C ALA A 396 -24.98 -0.42 -15.11
N GLU A 397 -25.67 -0.08 -14.03
CA GLU A 397 -27.12 0.21 -14.03
C GLU A 397 -27.44 1.41 -14.94
N THR A 398 -26.70 2.50 -14.78
CA THR A 398 -26.90 3.73 -15.56
C THR A 398 -26.68 3.47 -17.05
N LYS A 399 -25.60 2.76 -17.40
CA LYS A 399 -25.26 2.44 -18.79
C LYS A 399 -26.19 1.38 -19.39
N THR A 400 -26.72 0.46 -18.59
CA THR A 400 -27.80 -0.44 -19.03
C THR A 400 -29.06 0.33 -19.38
N ARG A 401 -29.47 1.29 -18.54
CA ARG A 401 -30.61 2.15 -18.84
C ARG A 401 -30.37 2.96 -20.13
N GLU A 402 -29.19 3.56 -20.28
CA GLU A 402 -28.84 4.38 -21.43
C GLU A 402 -28.76 3.57 -22.74
N TYR A 403 -28.15 2.39 -22.71
CA TYR A 403 -27.82 1.65 -23.94
C TYR A 403 -28.84 0.58 -24.30
N ILE A 404 -29.44 -0.07 -23.32
CA ILE A 404 -30.41 -1.16 -23.51
C ILE A 404 -31.85 -0.66 -23.31
N GLY A 405 -32.04 0.47 -22.62
CA GLY A 405 -33.36 1.05 -22.36
C GLY A 405 -34.14 0.34 -21.25
N ARG A 406 -33.46 -0.50 -20.45
CA ARG A 406 -34.07 -1.25 -19.35
C ARG A 406 -33.55 -0.80 -18.00
N GLU A 407 -34.45 -0.72 -17.02
CA GLU A 407 -34.07 -0.47 -15.64
C GLU A 407 -33.68 -1.76 -14.93
N VAL A 408 -32.41 -1.83 -14.55
CA VAL A 408 -31.84 -2.90 -13.74
C VAL A 408 -31.34 -2.30 -12.43
N GLN A 409 -31.62 -2.99 -11.34
CA GLN A 409 -31.02 -2.77 -10.02
C GLN A 409 -30.12 -3.96 -9.74
N LEU A 410 -28.84 -3.70 -9.52
CA LEU A 410 -27.84 -4.69 -9.18
C LEU A 410 -27.74 -4.76 -7.67
N ALA A 411 -28.09 -5.92 -7.11
CA ALA A 411 -27.85 -6.17 -5.70
C ALA A 411 -26.33 -6.22 -5.48
N GLY A 412 -25.80 -5.22 -4.77
CA GLY A 412 -24.43 -5.25 -4.29
C GLY A 412 -24.26 -6.33 -3.22
N VAL A 413 -23.04 -6.84 -3.08
CA VAL A 413 -22.65 -7.63 -1.92
C VAL A 413 -22.74 -6.69 -0.71
N SER A 414 -23.76 -6.85 0.12
CA SER A 414 -23.79 -6.21 1.42
C SER A 414 -22.82 -6.98 2.31
N LEU A 415 -21.77 -6.30 2.76
CA LEU A 415 -20.86 -6.80 3.80
C LEU A 415 -21.61 -6.99 5.13
#